data_AF-A0A7X8JKK7-F1
#
_entry.id   AF-A0A7X8JKK7-F1
#
_cell.length_a   1.000
_cell.length_b   1.000
_cell.length_c   1.000
_cell.angle_alpha   90.00
_cell.angle_beta   90.00
_cell.angle_gamma   90.00
#
_symmetry.space_group_name_H-M   'P 1'
#
loop_
_entity.id
_entity.type
_entity.pdbx_description
1 polymer ?
#
loop_
_entity_poly.entity_id
_entity_poly.type
_entity_poly.pdbx_seq_one_letter_code
_entity_poly.pdbx_strand_id
1 'polypeptide(L)'
;MKTKKIIASILAVTMIFMVLLAGCKVNEAIFSVCEDPVKAWAKSYDRSSPDILTVYIEHDGITEAPQVITSAKTTNEVFDALASMRISGTPKKGPVNFDVAPDTVIYHFRSDDGRAVSFTFMDKMLAVGDLNNEKGALYPCSGTETLFKVGGIDLSALNKSGPDDKFIGTIPATSNDGGGEGGGGEQNETKPQVTQPEPAVINLVKYDGGYFSVMLPEGWQIQTMGQYTTFGFRAWDPNSKNFEIFYYGNLSPLLKSHDAKRNWANYINQGGYPNARLYADAPPIDIYDAGSVFHEFQALGALAEKYVPGFSIPMLQNFMIIDTLPLQTPYAPVCTSEALVFASLQGQGGAACHGKFTASIWSTQGYYIGNVDMMPTAALNVTGVIAPQTDFMAVEGILTQAVFSLTFTVEYARQASAHIRETGEAALADNAAKQAIYDAAHDAWDAYIRD
;
A
#
# COMPACT_ATOMS: atom_id res chain seq x y z
N MET A 1 -18.62 -55.59 -7.24
CA MET A 1 -17.60 -55.38 -6.20
C MET A 1 -16.49 -54.45 -6.69
N LYS A 2 -16.79 -53.17 -6.99
CA LYS A 2 -15.78 -52.16 -7.43
C LYS A 2 -16.14 -50.72 -7.03
N THR A 3 -17.06 -50.53 -6.07
CA THR A 3 -17.60 -49.20 -5.72
C THR A 3 -17.44 -48.86 -4.23
N LYS A 4 -16.50 -49.51 -3.53
CA LYS A 4 -16.20 -49.23 -2.11
C LYS A 4 -14.75 -48.81 -1.83
N LYS A 5 -13.87 -48.74 -2.85
CA LYS A 5 -12.46 -48.33 -2.66
C LYS A 5 -12.17 -46.85 -2.98
N ILE A 6 -13.12 -46.10 -3.53
CA ILE A 6 -12.90 -44.68 -3.88
C ILE A 6 -13.26 -43.72 -2.73
N ILE A 7 -14.09 -44.16 -1.77
CA ILE A 7 -14.51 -43.31 -0.64
C ILE A 7 -13.46 -43.29 0.50
N ALA A 8 -12.57 -44.29 0.57
CA ALA A 8 -11.54 -44.34 1.60
C ALA A 8 -10.30 -43.47 1.31
N SER A 9 -10.06 -43.08 0.05
CA SER A 9 -8.92 -42.22 -0.31
C SER A 9 -9.22 -40.72 -0.22
N ILE A 10 -10.50 -40.33 -0.19
CA ILE A 10 -10.91 -38.93 -0.02
C ILE A 10 -10.83 -38.50 1.46
N LEU A 11 -10.95 -39.44 2.41
CA LEU A 11 -10.82 -39.15 3.84
C LEU A 11 -9.36 -39.11 4.33
N ALA A 12 -8.44 -39.82 3.66
CA ALA A 12 -7.02 -39.82 4.04
C ALA A 12 -6.25 -38.61 3.49
N VAL A 13 -6.72 -37.98 2.41
CA VAL A 13 -6.10 -36.76 1.85
C VAL A 13 -6.63 -35.47 2.49
N THR A 14 -7.84 -35.50 3.08
CA THR A 14 -8.31 -34.40 3.93
C THR A 14 -7.62 -34.38 5.30
N MET A 15 -7.11 -35.52 5.80
CA MET A 15 -6.42 -35.57 7.09
C MET A 15 -4.90 -35.29 7.00
N ILE A 16 -4.31 -35.26 5.80
CA ILE A 16 -2.90 -34.89 5.59
C ILE A 16 -2.73 -33.40 5.22
N PHE A 17 -3.82 -32.68 4.96
CA PHE A 17 -3.82 -31.21 4.87
C PHE A 17 -4.15 -30.49 6.20
N MET A 18 -4.32 -31.24 7.29
CA MET A 18 -4.55 -30.70 8.64
C MET A 18 -3.31 -30.71 9.56
N VAL A 19 -2.12 -31.11 9.07
CA VAL A 19 -0.90 -31.19 9.90
C VAL A 19 0.21 -30.20 9.48
N LEU A 20 -0.05 -29.29 8.54
CA LEU A 20 0.87 -28.15 8.26
C LEU A 20 0.20 -26.76 8.39
N LEU A 21 -0.97 -26.68 9.03
CA LEU A 21 -1.64 -25.43 9.42
C LEU A 21 -1.46 -25.10 10.92
N ALA A 22 -0.41 -25.61 11.56
CA ALA A 22 -0.05 -25.21 12.92
C ALA A 22 0.99 -24.07 12.87
N GLY A 23 0.55 -22.83 12.65
CA GLY A 23 1.43 -21.67 12.89
C GLY A 23 1.09 -20.36 12.20
N CYS A 24 0.20 -20.33 11.20
CA CYS A 24 -0.21 -19.07 10.57
C CYS A 24 -1.24 -18.35 11.45
N LYS A 25 -0.76 -17.49 12.36
CA LYS A 25 -1.59 -16.55 13.15
C LYS A 25 -1.93 -15.27 12.38
N VAL A 26 -1.98 -15.33 11.05
CA VAL A 26 -2.26 -14.18 10.20
C VAL A 26 -3.67 -13.69 10.52
N ASN A 27 -3.84 -12.37 10.63
CA ASN A 27 -5.06 -11.66 11.05
C ASN A 27 -5.46 -11.81 12.54
N GLU A 28 -4.63 -12.46 13.37
CA GLU A 28 -4.82 -12.39 14.83
C GLU A 28 -4.36 -11.03 15.37
N ALA A 29 -4.99 -10.57 16.46
CA ALA A 29 -4.53 -9.39 17.19
C ALA A 29 -3.10 -9.60 17.69
N ILE A 30 -2.26 -8.55 17.68
CA ILE A 30 -0.86 -8.68 18.08
C ILE A 30 -0.71 -9.24 19.51
N PHE A 31 -1.66 -8.96 20.41
CA PHE A 31 -1.64 -9.50 21.77
C PHE A 31 -1.73 -11.04 21.82
N SER A 32 -2.24 -11.71 20.78
CA SER A 32 -2.31 -13.18 20.72
C SER A 32 -0.93 -13.85 20.69
N VAL A 33 0.08 -13.15 20.17
CA VAL A 33 1.46 -13.64 20.04
C VAL A 33 2.35 -13.23 21.19
N CYS A 34 1.99 -12.17 21.92
CA CYS A 34 2.72 -11.69 23.09
C CYS A 34 2.68 -12.67 24.28
N GLU A 35 3.58 -12.46 25.23
CA GLU A 35 3.65 -13.22 26.48
C GLU A 35 2.44 -12.94 27.40
N ASP A 36 2.17 -13.85 28.32
CA ASP A 36 1.01 -13.77 29.22
C ASP A 36 0.92 -12.47 30.05
N PRO A 37 2.04 -11.87 30.54
CA PRO A 37 1.98 -10.58 31.21
C PRO A 37 1.40 -9.46 30.33
N VAL A 38 1.76 -9.43 29.04
CA VAL A 38 1.27 -8.44 28.07
C VAL A 38 -0.22 -8.66 27.79
N LYS A 39 -0.64 -9.92 27.65
CA LYS A 39 -2.06 -10.28 27.47
C LYS A 39 -2.91 -9.89 28.69
N ALA A 40 -2.38 -10.11 29.90
CA ALA A 40 -3.06 -9.74 31.13
C ALA A 40 -3.18 -8.22 31.25
N TRP A 41 -2.09 -7.50 30.99
CA TRP A 41 -2.06 -6.04 30.94
C TRP A 41 -3.09 -5.47 29.97
N ALA A 42 -3.14 -5.96 28.73
CA ALA A 42 -4.06 -5.45 27.71
C ALA A 42 -5.54 -5.62 28.11
N LYS A 43 -5.87 -6.68 28.86
CA LYS A 43 -7.23 -6.91 29.39
C LYS A 43 -7.56 -6.02 30.60
N SER A 44 -6.55 -5.59 31.35
CA SER A 44 -6.70 -4.77 32.55
C SER A 44 -6.42 -3.29 32.33
N TYR A 45 -6.17 -2.86 31.10
CA TYR A 45 -5.80 -1.48 30.78
C TYR A 45 -6.95 -0.53 31.11
N ASP A 46 -6.68 0.45 31.98
CA ASP A 46 -7.65 1.45 32.42
C ASP A 46 -7.44 2.77 31.67
N ARG A 47 -8.35 3.09 30.75
CA ARG A 47 -8.31 4.34 29.98
C ARG A 47 -8.44 5.60 30.85
N SER A 48 -9.08 5.49 32.01
CA SER A 48 -9.30 6.62 32.93
C SER A 48 -8.08 6.93 33.78
N SER A 49 -7.18 5.94 33.93
CA SER A 49 -5.91 6.05 34.64
C SER A 49 -4.83 5.28 33.89
N PRO A 50 -4.43 5.73 32.69
CA PRO A 50 -3.51 4.99 31.86
C PRO A 50 -2.11 4.96 32.46
N ASP A 51 -1.39 3.87 32.20
CA ASP A 51 0.00 3.70 32.64
C ASP A 51 0.91 4.80 32.10
N ILE A 52 2.03 5.06 32.78
CA ILE A 52 3.04 5.98 32.28
C ILE A 52 3.69 5.35 31.05
N LEU A 53 3.57 6.02 29.90
CA LEU A 53 4.21 5.62 28.66
C LEU A 53 5.57 6.31 28.51
N THR A 54 6.60 5.54 28.26
CA THR A 54 7.92 6.02 27.82
C THR A 54 8.25 5.40 26.48
N VAL A 55 8.63 6.22 25.51
CA VAL A 55 9.05 5.76 24.18
C VAL A 55 10.57 5.85 24.07
N TYR A 56 11.20 4.76 23.69
CA TYR A 56 12.63 4.69 23.39
C TYR A 56 12.82 4.51 21.90
N ILE A 57 13.82 5.18 21.34
CA ILE A 57 14.13 5.14 19.91
C ILE A 57 15.62 4.90 19.75
N GLU A 58 15.96 3.94 18.91
CA GLU A 58 17.31 3.69 18.43
C GLU A 58 17.25 3.67 16.90
N HIS A 59 18.15 4.41 16.25
CA HIS A 59 18.28 4.47 14.79
C HIS A 59 19.73 4.68 14.43
N ASP A 60 20.22 4.07 13.35
CA ASP A 60 21.64 4.16 12.93
C ASP A 60 22.66 3.85 14.05
N GLY A 61 22.28 3.01 15.03
CA GLY A 61 23.09 2.69 16.22
C GLY A 61 23.21 3.83 17.24
N ILE A 62 22.38 4.87 17.12
CA ILE A 62 22.25 5.99 18.04
C ILE A 62 20.99 5.82 18.88
N THR A 63 21.14 5.79 20.19
CA THR A 63 20.01 5.79 21.14
C THR A 63 19.60 7.23 21.45
N GLU A 64 18.35 7.57 21.18
CA GLU A 64 17.76 8.87 21.50
C GLU A 64 17.41 8.99 22.99
N ALA A 65 17.23 10.22 23.47
CA ALA A 65 16.74 10.44 24.83
C ALA A 65 15.31 9.86 24.99
N PRO A 66 15.01 9.13 26.08
CA PRO A 66 13.68 8.57 26.29
C PRO A 66 12.61 9.65 26.36
N GLN A 67 11.51 9.44 25.65
CA GLN A 67 10.38 10.37 25.63
C GLN A 67 9.33 9.92 26.63
N VAL A 68 9.18 10.65 27.74
CA VAL A 68 8.13 10.37 28.72
C VAL A 68 6.85 11.08 28.29
N ILE A 69 5.80 10.29 28.03
CA ILE A 69 4.49 10.77 27.59
C ILE A 69 3.59 10.96 28.81
N THR A 70 3.25 12.20 29.11
CA THR A 70 2.39 12.58 30.25
C THR A 70 0.93 12.78 29.87
N SER A 71 0.63 12.77 28.57
CA SER A 71 -0.73 12.95 28.02
C SER A 71 -1.50 11.63 28.07
N ALA A 72 -2.49 11.53 28.96
CA ALA A 72 -3.40 10.38 29.03
C ALA A 72 -4.12 10.11 27.69
N LYS A 73 -4.42 11.17 26.93
CA LYS A 73 -5.00 11.07 25.58
C LYS A 73 -4.03 10.34 24.64
N THR A 74 -2.78 10.81 24.56
CA THR A 74 -1.75 10.22 23.70
C THR A 74 -1.46 8.77 24.09
N THR A 75 -1.36 8.49 25.39
CA THR A 75 -1.16 7.11 25.88
C THR A 75 -2.31 6.18 25.46
N ASN A 76 -3.56 6.64 25.55
CA ASN A 76 -4.72 5.89 25.09
C ASN A 76 -4.74 5.69 23.57
N GLU A 77 -4.32 6.68 22.79
CA GLU A 77 -4.19 6.55 21.33
C GLU A 77 -3.13 5.50 20.94
N VAL A 78 -2.00 5.44 21.66
CA VAL A 78 -1.00 4.37 21.47
C VAL A 78 -1.59 3.01 21.82
N PHE A 79 -2.32 2.90 22.93
CA PHE A 79 -3.00 1.65 23.30
C PHE A 79 -4.01 1.23 22.21
N ASP A 80 -4.80 2.17 21.69
CA ASP A 80 -5.79 1.90 20.64
C ASP A 80 -5.14 1.44 19.34
N ALA A 81 -4.04 2.08 18.95
CA ALA A 81 -3.23 1.64 17.83
C ALA A 81 -2.77 0.19 18.04
N LEU A 82 -2.10 -0.11 19.17
CA LEU A 82 -1.65 -1.47 19.50
C LEU A 82 -2.80 -2.49 19.54
N ALA A 83 -3.97 -2.13 20.07
CA ALA A 83 -5.12 -3.01 20.18
C ALA A 83 -5.79 -3.30 18.82
N SER A 84 -5.70 -2.37 17.87
CA SER A 84 -6.24 -2.54 16.52
C SER A 84 -5.31 -3.33 15.60
N MET A 85 -4.00 -3.36 15.88
CA MET A 85 -2.99 -4.01 15.05
C MET A 85 -3.20 -5.52 14.91
N ARG A 86 -2.85 -6.03 13.73
CA ARG A 86 -2.98 -7.45 13.36
C ARG A 86 -1.68 -8.00 12.81
N ILE A 87 -1.45 -9.29 12.99
CA ILE A 87 -0.36 -10.00 12.32
C ILE A 87 -0.66 -10.05 10.83
N SER A 88 0.19 -9.44 10.00
CA SER A 88 -0.02 -9.30 8.55
C SER A 88 0.69 -10.35 7.71
N GLY A 89 1.52 -11.21 8.32
CA GLY A 89 2.28 -12.19 7.57
C GLY A 89 2.95 -13.25 8.44
N THR A 90 3.75 -14.10 7.81
CA THR A 90 4.47 -15.17 8.50
C THR A 90 5.62 -14.59 9.33
N PRO A 91 5.72 -14.91 10.64
CA PRO A 91 6.80 -14.41 11.47
C PRO A 91 8.15 -15.04 11.11
N LYS A 92 9.22 -14.25 11.21
CA LYS A 92 10.60 -14.76 11.22
C LYS A 92 10.88 -15.33 12.61
N LYS A 93 10.97 -16.65 12.74
CA LYS A 93 11.21 -17.36 14.01
C LYS A 93 12.66 -17.81 14.12
N GLY A 94 13.16 -17.90 15.35
CA GLY A 94 14.51 -18.36 15.62
C GLY A 94 15.44 -17.23 16.04
N PRO A 95 16.74 -17.50 16.18
CA PRO A 95 17.74 -16.44 16.26
C PRO A 95 17.60 -15.52 15.04
N VAL A 96 17.21 -14.26 15.27
CA VAL A 96 17.10 -13.25 14.23
C VAL A 96 18.35 -12.40 14.28
N ASN A 97 19.21 -12.54 13.27
CA ASN A 97 20.39 -11.72 13.10
C ASN A 97 20.07 -10.55 12.17
N PHE A 98 20.48 -9.35 12.57
CA PHE A 98 20.42 -8.16 11.74
C PHE A 98 21.83 -7.84 11.25
N ASP A 99 22.00 -7.62 9.94
CA ASP A 99 23.30 -7.25 9.36
C ASP A 99 23.68 -5.80 9.66
N VAL A 100 22.68 -4.96 9.84
CA VAL A 100 22.77 -3.56 10.28
C VAL A 100 21.87 -3.45 11.51
N ALA A 101 22.25 -2.62 12.48
CA ALA A 101 21.40 -2.37 13.65
C ALA A 101 20.03 -1.87 13.16
N PRO A 102 18.92 -2.55 13.49
CA PRO A 102 17.60 -2.17 13.01
C PRO A 102 17.12 -0.90 13.72
N ASP A 103 16.31 -0.11 13.02
CA ASP A 103 15.59 0.98 13.66
C ASP A 103 14.63 0.38 14.69
N THR A 104 14.81 0.76 15.94
CA THR A 104 14.11 0.17 17.07
C THR A 104 13.28 1.23 17.79
N VAL A 105 11.98 0.98 17.91
CA VAL A 105 11.06 1.79 18.72
C VAL A 105 10.47 0.91 19.81
N ILE A 106 10.59 1.33 21.06
CA ILE A 106 10.06 0.60 22.22
C ILE A 106 9.01 1.48 22.90
N TYR A 107 7.76 1.01 22.89
CA TYR A 107 6.68 1.60 23.68
C TYR A 107 6.62 0.88 25.02
N HIS A 108 7.07 1.55 26.09
CA HIS A 108 7.17 1.00 27.43
C HIS A 108 6.09 1.60 28.33
N PHE A 109 5.15 0.79 28.78
CA PHE A 109 4.10 1.17 29.72
C PHE A 109 4.48 0.71 31.12
N ARG A 110 4.35 1.60 32.10
CA ARG A 110 4.61 1.28 33.50
C ARG A 110 3.47 1.78 34.38
N SER A 111 2.86 0.86 35.11
CA SER A 111 1.83 1.17 36.10
C SER A 111 2.42 1.69 37.40
N ASP A 112 1.59 2.35 38.21
CA ASP A 112 1.98 2.91 39.51
C ASP A 112 2.44 1.85 40.53
N ASP A 113 1.98 0.61 40.38
CA ASP A 113 2.40 -0.53 41.21
C ASP A 113 3.74 -1.16 40.74
N GLY A 114 4.38 -0.58 39.74
CA GLY A 114 5.69 -0.99 39.24
C GLY A 114 5.67 -2.14 38.24
N ARG A 115 4.49 -2.65 37.83
CA ARG A 115 4.40 -3.56 36.68
C ARG A 115 4.73 -2.78 35.39
N ALA A 116 5.34 -3.46 34.43
CA ALA A 116 5.66 -2.86 33.16
C ALA A 116 5.51 -3.86 32.02
N VAL A 117 5.14 -3.33 30.85
CA VAL A 117 5.11 -4.08 29.58
C VAL A 117 5.76 -3.23 28.50
N SER A 118 6.43 -3.90 27.56
CA SER A 118 7.05 -3.25 26.41
C SER A 118 6.56 -3.86 25.12
N PHE A 119 6.37 -3.00 24.11
CA PHE A 119 6.19 -3.40 22.73
C PHE A 119 7.38 -2.89 21.94
N THR A 120 8.21 -3.81 21.47
CA THR A 120 9.41 -3.49 20.70
C THR A 120 9.12 -3.69 19.23
N PHE A 121 9.36 -2.66 18.43
CA PHE A 121 9.29 -2.70 16.98
C PHE A 121 10.69 -2.53 16.41
N MET A 122 11.16 -3.50 15.65
CA MET A 122 12.45 -3.48 14.94
C MET A 122 12.18 -3.48 13.44
N ASP A 123 12.63 -2.44 12.73
CA ASP A 123 12.27 -2.16 11.33
C ASP A 123 10.75 -2.26 11.11
N LYS A 124 9.98 -1.64 12.01
CA LYS A 124 8.51 -1.65 12.05
C LYS A 124 7.87 -3.04 12.26
N MET A 125 8.62 -4.11 12.49
CA MET A 125 8.08 -5.43 12.85
C MET A 125 8.02 -5.61 14.36
N LEU A 126 6.95 -6.21 14.88
CA LEU A 126 6.81 -6.51 16.30
C LEU A 126 7.78 -7.63 16.71
N ALA A 127 8.71 -7.31 17.59
CA ALA A 127 9.61 -8.28 18.22
C ALA A 127 8.94 -8.90 19.46
N VAL A 128 8.92 -10.23 19.52
CA VAL A 128 8.38 -11.00 20.65
C VAL A 128 9.39 -12.05 21.08
N GLY A 129 9.61 -12.17 22.39
CA GLY A 129 10.56 -13.12 22.99
C GLY A 129 12.01 -12.71 22.78
N ASP A 130 12.94 -13.61 23.11
CA ASP A 130 14.38 -13.39 22.95
C ASP A 130 14.81 -13.72 21.52
N LEU A 131 15.03 -12.69 20.70
CA LEU A 131 15.47 -12.79 19.32
C LEU A 131 16.84 -13.47 19.14
N ASN A 132 17.61 -13.72 20.21
CA ASN A 132 18.88 -14.44 20.10
C ASN A 132 18.71 -15.96 20.14
N ASN A 133 17.49 -16.47 20.37
CA ASN A 133 17.23 -17.89 20.48
C ASN A 133 15.89 -18.30 19.82
N GLU A 134 15.55 -19.58 19.92
CA GLU A 134 14.39 -20.16 19.25
C GLU A 134 13.02 -19.68 19.77
N LYS A 135 13.00 -18.95 20.89
CA LYS A 135 11.79 -18.33 21.46
C LYS A 135 11.52 -16.94 20.85
N GLY A 136 12.49 -16.37 20.13
CA GLY A 136 12.36 -15.09 19.45
C GLY A 136 11.58 -15.19 18.15
N ALA A 137 10.79 -14.17 17.88
CA ALA A 137 10.15 -13.97 16.59
C ALA A 137 9.93 -12.49 16.25
N LEU A 138 10.14 -12.14 14.98
CA LEU A 138 9.66 -10.89 14.39
C LEU A 138 8.36 -11.14 13.64
N TYR A 139 7.31 -10.44 14.05
CA TYR A 139 6.00 -10.49 13.42
C TYR A 139 5.80 -9.26 12.54
N PRO A 140 5.57 -9.41 11.23
CA PRO A 140 5.01 -8.33 10.44
C PRO A 140 3.60 -8.01 10.94
N CYS A 141 3.29 -6.72 11.07
CA CYS A 141 2.01 -6.25 11.55
C CYS A 141 1.41 -5.20 10.62
N SER A 142 0.09 -5.18 10.46
CA SER A 142 -0.64 -4.05 9.86
C SER A 142 -1.04 -3.06 10.95
N GLY A 143 -1.17 -1.77 10.63
CA GLY A 143 -1.52 -0.71 11.59
C GLY A 143 -0.32 -0.07 12.27
N THR A 144 0.91 -0.43 11.88
CA THR A 144 2.15 0.20 12.39
C THR A 144 2.22 1.68 12.04
N GLU A 145 1.69 2.07 10.89
CA GLU A 145 1.57 3.44 10.41
C GLU A 145 0.73 4.31 11.35
N THR A 146 -0.37 3.78 11.88
CA THR A 146 -1.21 4.47 12.87
C THR A 146 -0.45 4.66 14.17
N LEU A 147 0.24 3.61 14.65
CA LEU A 147 1.06 3.66 15.87
C LEU A 147 2.21 4.67 15.77
N PHE A 148 2.85 4.75 14.60
CA PHE A 148 4.02 5.61 14.37
C PHE A 148 3.64 7.05 14.00
N LYS A 149 2.34 7.32 13.75
CA LYS A 149 1.81 8.66 13.51
C LYS A 149 1.04 9.23 14.71
N VAL A 150 1.01 8.54 15.85
CA VAL A 150 0.33 9.05 17.06
C VAL A 150 0.93 10.40 17.46
N GLY A 151 0.08 11.42 17.51
CA GLY A 151 0.49 12.79 17.83
C GLY A 151 1.01 12.92 19.26
N GLY A 152 2.10 13.68 19.42
CA GLY A 152 2.75 13.89 20.72
C GLY A 152 3.91 12.94 21.02
N ILE A 153 4.31 12.11 20.05
CA ILE A 153 5.53 11.30 20.07
C ILE A 153 6.41 11.73 18.91
N ASP A 154 7.66 12.12 19.18
CA ASP A 154 8.59 12.56 18.14
C ASP A 154 9.36 11.36 17.56
N LEU A 155 8.92 10.86 16.41
CA LEU A 155 9.63 9.82 15.66
C LEU A 155 10.47 10.39 14.50
N SER A 156 10.72 11.69 14.46
CA SER A 156 11.45 12.34 13.35
C SER A 156 12.89 11.82 13.19
N ALA A 157 13.46 11.25 14.24
CA ALA A 157 14.77 10.58 14.23
C ALA A 157 14.83 9.44 13.20
N LEU A 158 13.75 8.67 13.04
CA LEU A 158 13.66 7.55 12.08
C LEU A 158 13.67 7.98 10.61
N ASN A 159 13.46 9.27 10.33
CA ASN A 159 13.44 9.81 8.96
C ASN A 159 14.78 10.41 8.53
N LYS A 160 15.84 10.29 9.34
CA LYS A 160 17.14 10.94 9.10
C LYS A 160 18.16 9.99 8.48
N SER A 161 17.92 9.50 7.26
CA SER A 161 18.95 8.82 6.47
C SER A 161 19.51 9.71 5.34
N GLY A 162 20.74 10.23 5.55
CA GLY A 162 21.65 10.72 4.49
C GLY A 162 21.93 12.24 4.40
N PRO A 163 23.21 12.69 4.26
CA PRO A 163 23.57 14.09 4.04
C PRO A 163 23.57 14.49 2.55
N ASP A 164 23.32 15.78 2.32
CA ASP A 164 23.42 16.55 1.06
C ASP A 164 22.29 16.41 0.02
N ASP A 165 21.23 17.21 0.23
CA ASP A 165 20.54 17.90 -0.87
C ASP A 165 20.30 19.37 -0.48
N LYS A 166 21.40 20.14 -0.46
CA LYS A 166 21.32 21.61 -0.57
C LYS A 166 20.98 21.95 -2.01
N PHE A 167 19.69 21.92 -2.37
CA PHE A 167 19.23 22.64 -3.54
C PHE A 167 19.17 24.14 -3.22
N ILE A 168 20.14 24.85 -3.76
CA ILE A 168 20.20 26.30 -3.85
C ILE A 168 18.97 26.79 -4.62
N GLY A 169 18.24 27.73 -4.01
CA GLY A 169 17.10 28.37 -4.67
C GLY A 169 16.40 29.43 -3.81
N THR A 170 17.15 30.27 -3.09
CA THR A 170 16.58 31.53 -2.59
C THR A 170 16.59 32.55 -3.72
N ILE A 171 15.44 33.11 -4.09
CA ILE A 171 15.34 34.46 -4.64
C ILE A 171 14.22 35.21 -3.88
N PRO A 172 14.43 36.49 -3.51
CA PRO A 172 13.85 37.11 -2.33
C PRO A 172 12.61 37.95 -2.62
N ALA A 173 11.73 38.08 -1.62
CA ALA A 173 10.70 39.12 -1.60
C ALA A 173 11.16 40.30 -0.71
N THR A 174 11.87 41.24 -1.33
CA THR A 174 11.79 42.67 -0.97
C THR A 174 10.54 43.22 -1.68
N SER A 175 9.70 44.11 -1.17
CA SER A 175 9.81 45.08 -0.07
C SER A 175 8.46 45.80 0.08
N ASN A 176 8.29 46.41 1.25
CA ASN A 176 7.50 47.62 1.54
C ASN A 176 6.00 47.48 1.79
N ASP A 177 5.75 47.32 3.08
CA ASP A 177 4.78 48.10 3.84
C ASP A 177 4.96 49.63 3.62
N GLY A 178 3.85 50.35 3.56
CA GLY A 178 3.81 51.79 3.28
C GLY A 178 2.40 52.32 3.41
N GLY A 179 2.03 52.70 4.64
CA GLY A 179 0.75 53.32 4.96
C GLY A 179 0.54 54.70 4.33
N GLY A 180 -0.73 55.03 4.16
CA GLY A 180 -1.22 56.36 3.79
C GLY A 180 -2.73 56.43 3.97
N GLU A 181 -3.18 57.31 4.87
CA GLU A 181 -4.59 57.59 5.20
C GLU A 181 -5.36 58.26 4.05
N GLY A 182 -6.69 58.06 4.05
CA GLY A 182 -7.65 59.12 3.73
C GLY A 182 -8.65 58.85 2.60
N GLY A 183 -9.95 58.92 2.94
CA GLY A 183 -11.00 59.32 2.00
C GLY A 183 -12.16 58.33 1.87
N GLY A 184 -13.31 58.66 2.47
CA GLY A 184 -14.54 57.88 2.41
C GLY A 184 -15.27 57.89 1.06
N GLY A 185 -16.17 56.93 0.91
CA GLY A 185 -17.14 56.85 -0.18
C GLY A 185 -17.87 55.50 -0.18
N GLU A 186 -19.12 55.50 0.31
CA GLU A 186 -20.08 54.39 0.20
C GLU A 186 -20.37 54.05 -1.26
N GLN A 187 -20.16 52.81 -1.72
CA GLN A 187 -20.86 52.24 -2.89
C GLN A 187 -21.06 50.72 -2.76
N ASN A 188 -22.34 50.36 -2.58
CA ASN A 188 -23.07 49.13 -2.91
C ASN A 188 -22.31 47.82 -3.18
N GLU A 189 -22.62 46.83 -2.33
CA GLU A 189 -22.42 45.40 -2.55
C GLU A 189 -23.06 44.95 -3.88
N THR A 190 -22.24 44.45 -4.81
CA THR A 190 -22.68 43.47 -5.80
C THR A 190 -21.74 42.28 -5.72
N LYS A 191 -22.21 41.22 -5.04
CA LYS A 191 -21.51 39.93 -4.92
C LYS A 191 -21.38 39.32 -6.33
N PRO A 192 -20.16 39.06 -6.84
CA PRO A 192 -20.01 38.30 -8.07
C PRO A 192 -20.50 36.88 -7.82
N GLN A 193 -21.61 36.51 -8.45
CA GLN A 193 -22.04 35.12 -8.52
C GLN A 193 -21.09 34.40 -9.47
N VAL A 194 -20.07 33.75 -8.90
CA VAL A 194 -19.24 32.79 -9.63
C VAL A 194 -20.17 31.65 -10.04
N THR A 195 -20.59 31.65 -11.30
CA THR A 195 -21.25 30.50 -11.91
C THR A 195 -20.19 29.40 -12.01
N GLN A 196 -20.21 28.46 -11.06
CA GLN A 196 -19.48 27.20 -11.24
C GLN A 196 -19.95 26.56 -12.54
N PRO A 197 -19.05 26.12 -13.44
CA PRO A 197 -19.43 25.28 -14.56
C PRO A 197 -20.16 24.06 -14.02
N GLU A 198 -21.36 23.81 -14.53
CA GLU A 198 -22.10 22.59 -14.24
C GLU A 198 -21.24 21.40 -14.73
N PRO A 199 -20.98 20.38 -13.90
CA PRO A 199 -20.08 19.30 -14.28
C PRO A 199 -20.60 18.60 -15.53
N ALA A 200 -19.71 18.34 -16.48
CA ALA A 200 -20.04 17.61 -17.70
C ALA A 200 -20.69 16.26 -17.31
N VAL A 201 -21.91 16.02 -17.78
CA VAL A 201 -22.61 14.75 -17.55
C VAL A 201 -21.86 13.65 -18.30
N ILE A 202 -21.11 12.83 -17.56
CA ILE A 202 -20.40 11.67 -18.10
C ILE A 202 -21.40 10.52 -18.30
N ASN A 203 -21.59 10.11 -19.54
CA ASN A 203 -22.36 8.92 -19.89
C ASN A 203 -21.43 7.72 -20.11
N LEU A 204 -21.73 6.57 -19.50
CA LEU A 204 -20.95 5.35 -19.67
C LEU A 204 -21.57 4.44 -20.74
N VAL A 205 -20.75 3.99 -21.68
CA VAL A 205 -21.11 3.04 -22.74
C VAL A 205 -20.32 1.74 -22.58
N LYS A 206 -20.94 0.61 -22.94
CA LYS A 206 -20.27 -0.68 -22.88
C LYS A 206 -19.25 -0.82 -24.01
N TYR A 207 -18.00 -1.07 -23.64
CA TYR A 207 -16.97 -1.57 -24.52
C TYR A 207 -16.92 -3.11 -24.44
N ASP A 208 -17.05 -3.78 -25.58
CA ASP A 208 -16.96 -5.23 -25.70
C ASP A 208 -15.63 -5.62 -26.34
N GLY A 209 -14.72 -6.17 -25.54
CA GLY A 209 -13.41 -6.67 -25.97
C GLY A 209 -13.42 -8.17 -26.32
N GLY A 210 -14.60 -8.78 -26.45
CA GLY A 210 -14.79 -10.20 -26.77
C GLY A 210 -14.73 -11.11 -25.54
N TYR A 211 -13.57 -11.19 -24.89
CA TYR A 211 -13.40 -12.01 -23.68
C TYR A 211 -13.56 -11.22 -22.37
N PHE A 212 -13.62 -9.89 -22.47
CA PHE A 212 -13.91 -8.98 -21.38
C PHE A 212 -14.88 -7.88 -21.85
N SER A 213 -15.57 -7.26 -20.90
CA SER A 213 -16.29 -6.01 -21.13
C SER A 213 -16.06 -5.02 -20.01
N VAL A 214 -16.12 -3.74 -20.34
CA VAL A 214 -15.94 -2.63 -19.39
C VAL A 214 -16.81 -1.46 -19.85
N MET A 215 -17.40 -0.73 -18.92
CA MET A 215 -18.11 0.52 -19.16
C MET A 215 -17.08 1.65 -19.20
N LEU A 216 -17.11 2.47 -20.25
CA LEU A 216 -16.22 3.62 -20.41
C LEU A 216 -17.04 4.87 -20.71
N PRO A 217 -16.56 6.06 -20.34
CA PRO A 217 -17.18 7.28 -20.84
C PRO A 217 -17.25 7.29 -22.36
N GLU A 218 -18.36 7.81 -22.88
CA GLU A 218 -18.59 7.85 -24.32
C GLU A 218 -17.47 8.58 -25.07
N GLY A 219 -16.96 7.96 -26.13
CA GLY A 219 -15.87 8.50 -26.96
C GLY A 219 -14.46 8.28 -26.42
N TRP A 220 -14.28 7.66 -25.26
CA TRP A 220 -12.95 7.36 -24.73
C TRP A 220 -12.22 6.31 -25.55
N GLN A 221 -10.89 6.42 -25.56
CA GLN A 221 -9.99 5.43 -26.13
C GLN A 221 -9.59 4.42 -25.05
N ILE A 222 -9.35 3.18 -25.44
CA ILE A 222 -8.85 2.11 -24.57
C ILE A 222 -7.68 1.38 -25.23
N GLN A 223 -6.69 1.07 -24.42
CA GLN A 223 -5.58 0.17 -24.73
C GLN A 223 -5.57 -0.96 -23.70
N THR A 224 -5.42 -2.20 -24.17
CA THR A 224 -5.28 -3.39 -23.31
C THR A 224 -3.90 -4.00 -23.40
N MET A 225 -3.54 -4.77 -22.37
CA MET A 225 -2.32 -5.57 -22.35
C MET A 225 -2.55 -6.88 -21.60
N GLY A 226 -1.61 -7.80 -21.78
CA GLY A 226 -1.54 -9.02 -21.00
C GLY A 226 -2.74 -9.94 -21.19
N GLN A 227 -2.69 -11.05 -20.48
CA GLN A 227 -3.75 -12.06 -20.43
C GLN A 227 -3.83 -12.67 -19.04
N TYR A 228 -4.99 -13.22 -18.71
CA TYR A 228 -5.27 -13.87 -17.44
C TYR A 228 -4.96 -12.96 -16.25
N THR A 229 -4.00 -13.32 -15.42
CA THR A 229 -3.52 -12.57 -14.24
C THR A 229 -2.88 -11.23 -14.63
N THR A 230 -2.20 -11.18 -15.77
CA THR A 230 -1.50 -9.98 -16.28
C THR A 230 -2.40 -9.06 -17.10
N PHE A 231 -3.69 -9.39 -17.26
CA PHE A 231 -4.59 -8.52 -18.01
C PHE A 231 -4.66 -7.13 -17.37
N GLY A 232 -4.56 -6.13 -18.22
CA GLY A 232 -4.75 -4.74 -17.83
C GLY A 232 -5.30 -3.89 -18.95
N PHE A 233 -5.81 -2.72 -18.58
CA PHE A 233 -6.22 -1.70 -19.52
C PHE A 233 -5.88 -0.29 -19.02
N ARG A 234 -5.75 0.61 -19.98
CA ARG A 234 -5.68 2.05 -19.80
C ARG A 234 -6.72 2.68 -20.72
N ALA A 235 -7.54 3.58 -20.22
CA ALA A 235 -8.52 4.31 -21.01
C ALA A 235 -8.48 5.81 -20.71
N TRP A 236 -8.66 6.65 -21.72
CA TRP A 236 -8.53 8.11 -21.59
C TRP A 236 -9.47 8.85 -22.54
N ASP A 237 -9.77 10.11 -22.19
CA ASP A 237 -10.43 11.02 -23.12
C ASP A 237 -9.42 11.46 -24.21
N PRO A 238 -9.66 11.17 -25.50
CA PRO A 238 -8.76 11.59 -26.57
C PRO A 238 -8.61 13.12 -26.69
N ASN A 239 -9.56 13.90 -26.18
CA ASN A 239 -9.53 15.36 -26.20
C ASN A 239 -8.78 15.94 -24.99
N SER A 240 -8.65 15.18 -23.91
CA SER A 240 -7.94 15.59 -22.69
C SER A 240 -7.42 14.36 -21.94
N LYS A 241 -6.14 14.03 -22.13
CA LYS A 241 -5.50 12.92 -21.39
C LYS A 241 -5.37 13.16 -19.88
N ASN A 242 -5.81 14.33 -19.39
CA ASN A 242 -5.91 14.60 -17.96
C ASN A 242 -7.12 13.87 -17.34
N PHE A 243 -8.03 13.32 -18.15
CA PHE A 243 -9.00 12.32 -17.74
C PHE A 243 -8.53 10.94 -18.16
N GLU A 244 -8.24 10.09 -17.19
CA GLU A 244 -7.67 8.79 -17.43
C GLU A 244 -8.09 7.79 -16.34
N ILE A 245 -8.34 6.55 -16.75
CA ILE A 245 -8.55 5.42 -15.86
C ILE A 245 -7.68 4.24 -16.26
N PHE A 246 -7.29 3.40 -15.30
CA PHE A 246 -6.54 2.19 -15.59
C PHE A 246 -6.79 1.07 -14.57
N TYR A 247 -6.50 -0.15 -15.01
CA TYR A 247 -6.53 -1.38 -14.23
C TYR A 247 -5.38 -2.29 -14.65
N TYR A 248 -4.62 -2.82 -13.69
CA TYR A 248 -3.62 -3.87 -13.89
C TYR A 248 -3.87 -4.99 -12.88
N GLY A 249 -4.24 -6.18 -13.37
CA GLY A 249 -4.49 -7.34 -12.50
C GLY A 249 -3.24 -7.78 -11.76
N ASN A 250 -2.09 -7.79 -12.44
CA ASN A 250 -0.78 -8.11 -11.92
C ASN A 250 0.25 -7.23 -12.62
N LEU A 251 0.78 -6.25 -11.88
CA LEU A 251 1.82 -5.34 -12.30
C LEU A 251 3.17 -5.87 -11.79
N SER A 252 3.96 -6.43 -12.71
CA SER A 252 5.21 -7.12 -12.42
C SER A 252 6.23 -6.95 -13.55
N PRO A 253 7.53 -7.19 -13.27
CA PRO A 253 8.12 -7.45 -11.95
C PRO A 253 8.42 -6.18 -11.15
N LEU A 254 8.33 -6.31 -9.83
CA LEU A 254 8.79 -5.33 -8.84
C LEU A 254 9.87 -5.98 -7.97
N LEU A 255 10.72 -5.17 -7.34
CA LEU A 255 11.72 -5.64 -6.39
C LEU A 255 11.37 -5.21 -4.98
N LYS A 256 11.72 -6.04 -4.00
CA LYS A 256 11.41 -5.78 -2.58
C LYS A 256 12.36 -4.78 -1.91
N SER A 257 13.47 -4.42 -2.57
CA SER A 257 14.45 -3.48 -2.05
C SER A 257 15.39 -2.95 -3.13
N HIS A 258 16.00 -1.79 -2.87
CA HIS A 258 17.09 -1.25 -3.69
C HIS A 258 18.30 -2.19 -3.73
N ASP A 259 18.52 -2.96 -2.67
CA ASP A 259 19.62 -3.92 -2.56
C ASP A 259 19.44 -5.07 -3.55
N ALA A 260 18.20 -5.58 -3.67
CA ALA A 260 17.87 -6.57 -4.69
C ALA A 260 18.14 -6.03 -6.10
N LYS A 261 17.83 -4.75 -6.35
CA LYS A 261 18.12 -4.10 -7.64
C LYS A 261 19.60 -4.06 -7.94
N ARG A 262 20.42 -3.64 -6.97
CA ARG A 262 21.88 -3.61 -7.11
C ARG A 262 22.46 -5.01 -7.34
N ASN A 263 21.96 -6.01 -6.64
CA ASN A 263 22.40 -7.40 -6.81
C ASN A 263 22.01 -7.98 -8.18
N TRP A 264 20.81 -7.69 -8.69
CA TRP A 264 20.44 -8.08 -10.05
C TRP A 264 21.31 -7.38 -11.09
N ALA A 265 21.60 -6.08 -10.93
CA ALA A 265 22.52 -5.37 -11.81
C ALA A 265 23.93 -5.98 -11.79
N ASN A 266 24.46 -6.28 -10.60
CA ASN A 266 25.76 -6.93 -10.41
C ASN A 266 25.81 -8.32 -11.06
N TYR A 267 24.77 -9.13 -10.87
CA TYR A 267 24.65 -10.44 -11.48
C TYR A 267 24.78 -10.36 -13.01
N ILE A 268 24.08 -9.42 -13.65
CA ILE A 268 24.18 -9.29 -15.10
C ILE A 268 25.55 -8.73 -15.54
N ASN A 269 26.11 -7.77 -14.79
CA ASN A 269 27.43 -7.21 -15.12
C ASN A 269 28.56 -8.24 -15.03
N GLN A 270 28.38 -9.31 -14.25
CA GLN A 270 29.31 -10.43 -14.13
C GLN A 270 29.07 -11.56 -15.14
N GLY A 271 28.22 -11.34 -16.15
CA GLY A 271 27.92 -12.34 -17.17
C GLY A 271 26.81 -13.31 -16.79
N GLY A 272 25.93 -12.94 -15.85
CA GLY A 272 24.72 -13.66 -15.53
C GLY A 272 23.77 -13.81 -16.74
N TYR A 273 22.73 -14.63 -16.59
CA TYR A 273 21.83 -14.94 -17.70
C TYR A 273 21.12 -13.68 -18.24
N PRO A 274 21.10 -13.44 -19.56
CA PRO A 274 20.53 -12.23 -20.14
C PRO A 274 19.06 -11.97 -19.79
N ASN A 275 18.25 -13.01 -19.61
CA ASN A 275 16.83 -12.89 -19.25
C ASN A 275 16.59 -12.28 -17.86
N ALA A 276 17.56 -12.36 -16.95
CA ALA A 276 17.47 -11.72 -15.64
C ALA A 276 17.66 -10.19 -15.70
N ARG A 277 17.99 -9.63 -16.89
CA ARG A 277 18.06 -8.16 -17.09
C ARG A 277 16.74 -7.47 -16.74
N LEU A 278 15.61 -8.13 -17.00
CA LEU A 278 14.29 -7.63 -16.63
C LEU A 278 14.23 -7.27 -15.14
N TYR A 279 14.80 -8.11 -14.26
CA TYR A 279 14.81 -7.86 -12.82
C TYR A 279 15.80 -6.77 -12.42
N ALA A 280 16.91 -6.60 -13.14
CA ALA A 280 17.83 -5.49 -12.90
C ALA A 280 17.22 -4.12 -13.24
N ASP A 281 16.34 -4.10 -14.25
CA ASP A 281 15.64 -2.88 -14.66
C ASP A 281 14.40 -2.59 -13.80
N ALA A 282 13.79 -3.62 -13.21
CA ALA A 282 12.59 -3.51 -12.39
C ALA A 282 12.75 -2.49 -11.24
N PRO A 283 11.71 -1.72 -10.92
CA PRO A 283 11.76 -0.77 -9.81
C PRO A 283 11.63 -1.47 -8.45
N PRO A 284 12.35 -0.99 -7.41
CA PRO A 284 12.13 -1.41 -6.04
C PRO A 284 10.93 -0.67 -5.44
N ILE A 285 10.23 -1.32 -4.51
CA ILE A 285 9.10 -0.76 -3.77
C ILE A 285 9.26 -1.07 -2.27
N ASP A 286 8.53 -0.33 -1.43
CA ASP A 286 8.30 -0.74 -0.04
C ASP A 286 7.12 -1.72 -0.02
N ILE A 287 7.41 -2.99 0.28
CA ILE A 287 6.40 -4.05 0.28
C ILE A 287 5.37 -3.91 1.42
N TYR A 288 5.63 -3.05 2.40
CA TYR A 288 4.74 -2.75 3.52
C TYR A 288 3.90 -1.49 3.27
N ASP A 289 4.21 -0.72 2.23
CA ASP A 289 3.45 0.44 1.79
C ASP A 289 2.99 0.26 0.34
N ALA A 290 1.74 -0.18 0.16
CA ALA A 290 1.16 -0.33 -1.18
C ALA A 290 1.10 0.99 -1.99
N GLY A 291 1.12 2.15 -1.32
CA GLY A 291 1.22 3.45 -1.99
C GLY A 291 2.55 3.66 -2.71
N SER A 292 3.62 2.99 -2.27
CA SER A 292 4.96 3.12 -2.86
C SER A 292 5.02 2.73 -4.34
N VAL A 293 4.12 1.86 -4.81
CA VAL A 293 4.02 1.45 -6.22
C VAL A 293 3.78 2.65 -7.14
N PHE A 294 3.00 3.64 -6.70
CA PHE A 294 2.62 4.77 -7.54
C PHE A 294 3.78 5.75 -7.78
N HIS A 295 4.74 5.83 -6.85
CA HIS A 295 5.97 6.58 -7.06
C HIS A 295 6.82 5.99 -8.19
N GLU A 296 6.68 4.68 -8.45
CA GLU A 296 7.48 3.95 -9.45
C GLU A 296 6.85 3.92 -10.85
N PHE A 297 5.70 4.59 -11.09
CA PHE A 297 5.03 4.56 -12.40
C PHE A 297 5.89 5.15 -13.53
N GLN A 298 6.79 6.10 -13.26
CA GLN A 298 7.72 6.56 -14.28
C GLN A 298 8.73 5.46 -14.67
N ALA A 299 9.29 4.75 -13.69
CA ALA A 299 10.23 3.66 -13.91
C ALA A 299 9.55 2.45 -14.58
N LEU A 300 8.33 2.11 -14.16
CA LEU A 300 7.49 1.10 -14.79
C LEU A 300 7.15 1.46 -16.25
N GLY A 301 6.98 2.74 -16.57
CA GLY A 301 6.74 3.19 -17.94
C GLY A 301 7.93 2.94 -18.84
N ALA A 302 9.14 3.27 -18.37
CA ALA A 302 10.38 2.95 -19.08
C ALA A 302 10.60 1.43 -19.21
N LEU A 303 10.21 0.65 -18.20
CA LEU A 303 10.25 -0.81 -18.25
C LEU A 303 9.28 -1.36 -19.31
N ALA A 304 8.04 -0.87 -19.32
CA ALA A 304 7.02 -1.26 -20.29
C ALA A 304 7.44 -0.93 -21.72
N GLU A 305 7.98 0.27 -21.97
CA GLU A 305 8.48 0.66 -23.30
C GLU A 305 9.59 -0.28 -23.80
N LYS A 306 10.45 -0.76 -22.89
CA LYS A 306 11.55 -1.67 -23.21
C LYS A 306 11.11 -3.11 -23.45
N TYR A 307 10.16 -3.63 -22.67
CA TYR A 307 9.83 -5.06 -22.62
C TYR A 307 8.46 -5.42 -23.19
N VAL A 308 7.56 -4.45 -23.35
CA VAL A 308 6.18 -4.62 -23.86
C VAL A 308 5.90 -3.58 -24.95
N PRO A 309 6.46 -3.76 -26.17
CA PRO A 309 6.34 -2.76 -27.22
C PRO A 309 4.90 -2.38 -27.55
N GLY A 310 4.64 -1.08 -27.64
CA GLY A 310 3.33 -0.54 -27.99
C GLY A 310 2.37 -0.38 -26.81
N PHE A 311 2.76 -0.77 -25.61
CA PHE A 311 1.98 -0.53 -24.40
C PHE A 311 2.52 0.66 -23.60
N SER A 312 1.62 1.45 -23.02
CA SER A 312 1.96 2.58 -22.17
C SER A 312 1.15 2.55 -20.87
N ILE A 313 1.81 2.81 -19.75
CA ILE A 313 1.13 3.06 -18.49
C ILE A 313 0.93 4.57 -18.27
N PRO A 314 -0.01 4.96 -17.40
CA PRO A 314 -0.17 6.35 -16.98
C PRO A 314 1.15 6.96 -16.50
N MET A 315 1.37 8.23 -16.83
CA MET A 315 2.51 8.97 -16.32
C MET A 315 2.06 9.78 -15.11
N LEU A 316 2.49 9.38 -13.91
CA LEU A 316 2.16 10.05 -12.66
C LEU A 316 3.25 11.07 -12.31
N GLN A 317 3.28 12.21 -13.02
CA GLN A 317 4.31 13.23 -12.78
C GLN A 317 4.06 13.96 -11.47
N ASN A 318 5.12 14.27 -10.71
CA ASN A 318 5.03 14.99 -9.44
C ASN A 318 3.96 14.40 -8.49
N PHE A 319 3.91 13.06 -8.45
CA PHE A 319 2.95 12.33 -7.64
C PHE A 319 3.21 12.57 -6.14
N MET A 320 2.21 13.10 -5.45
CA MET A 320 2.24 13.31 -4.00
C MET A 320 0.98 12.76 -3.37
N ILE A 321 1.15 11.83 -2.45
CA ILE A 321 0.07 11.28 -1.64
C ILE A 321 -0.48 12.40 -0.74
N ILE A 322 -1.80 12.63 -0.86
CA ILE A 322 -2.56 13.52 0.02
C ILE A 322 -3.02 12.72 1.23
N ASP A 323 -3.58 11.53 0.98
CA ASP A 323 -4.04 10.63 2.04
C ASP A 323 -3.97 9.16 1.63
N THR A 324 -3.87 8.29 2.62
CA THR A 324 -3.87 6.84 2.47
C THR A 324 -4.96 6.25 3.35
N LEU A 325 -5.96 5.65 2.71
CA LEU A 325 -7.10 5.02 3.36
C LEU A 325 -6.85 3.50 3.45
N PRO A 326 -7.07 2.89 4.63
CA PRO A 326 -6.93 1.46 4.78
C PRO A 326 -7.93 0.73 3.88
N LEU A 327 -7.43 -0.25 3.12
CA LEU A 327 -8.24 -1.07 2.24
C LEU A 327 -8.16 -2.52 2.72
N GLN A 328 -9.30 -3.17 2.91
CA GLN A 328 -9.36 -4.62 3.13
C GLN A 328 -10.08 -5.26 1.96
N THR A 329 -9.35 -6.03 1.16
CA THR A 329 -9.92 -6.73 0.02
C THR A 329 -9.84 -8.25 0.20
N PRO A 330 -10.48 -9.04 -0.68
CA PRO A 330 -10.24 -10.48 -0.72
C PRO A 330 -8.78 -10.90 -0.92
N TYR A 331 -7.88 -9.96 -1.29
CA TYR A 331 -6.44 -10.22 -1.43
C TYR A 331 -5.65 -10.12 -0.13
N ALA A 332 -6.22 -9.57 0.95
CA ALA A 332 -5.54 -9.44 2.24
C ALA A 332 -4.79 -10.72 2.69
N PRO A 333 -5.32 -11.96 2.53
CA PRO A 333 -4.61 -13.17 2.94
C PRO A 333 -3.35 -13.51 2.14
N VAL A 334 -3.19 -12.94 0.94
CA VAL A 334 -2.07 -13.20 0.03
C VAL A 334 -1.20 -11.97 -0.21
N CYS A 335 -1.48 -10.86 0.48
CA CYS A 335 -0.79 -9.59 0.31
C CYS A 335 -0.04 -9.15 1.58
N THR A 336 1.05 -8.41 1.41
CA THR A 336 1.81 -7.82 2.53
C THR A 336 1.28 -6.44 2.92
N SER A 337 0.68 -5.72 1.97
CA SER A 337 0.09 -4.39 2.16
C SER A 337 -0.99 -4.13 1.11
N GLU A 338 -2.01 -3.36 1.47
CA GLU A 338 -3.07 -2.90 0.58
C GLU A 338 -3.43 -1.45 0.93
N ALA A 339 -3.70 -0.62 -0.07
CA ALA A 339 -4.06 0.77 0.16
C ALA A 339 -5.01 1.31 -0.92
N LEU A 340 -5.88 2.22 -0.47
CA LEU A 340 -6.55 3.20 -1.31
C LEU A 340 -5.83 4.54 -1.09
N VAL A 341 -5.27 5.12 -2.15
CA VAL A 341 -4.48 6.34 -2.10
C VAL A 341 -5.21 7.47 -2.79
N PHE A 342 -5.32 8.60 -2.13
CA PHE A 342 -5.69 9.87 -2.73
C PHE A 342 -4.44 10.70 -2.93
N ALA A 343 -4.21 11.19 -4.14
CA ALA A 343 -2.98 11.90 -4.48
C ALA A 343 -3.22 13.07 -5.43
N SER A 344 -2.28 14.01 -5.38
CA SER A 344 -2.09 15.02 -6.42
C SER A 344 -1.01 14.58 -7.40
N LEU A 345 -1.14 15.02 -8.64
CA LEU A 345 -0.18 14.77 -9.71
C LEU A 345 -0.29 15.85 -10.79
N GLN A 346 0.71 15.92 -11.66
CA GLN A 346 0.67 16.72 -12.87
C GLN A 346 0.29 15.86 -14.08
N GLY A 347 -0.79 16.25 -14.74
CA GLY A 347 -1.22 15.70 -16.01
C GLY A 347 -0.43 16.28 -17.19
N GLN A 348 -0.89 15.97 -18.40
CA GLN A 348 -0.33 16.48 -19.63
C GLN A 348 -0.33 18.02 -19.65
N GLY A 349 0.79 18.61 -20.04
CA GLY A 349 0.95 20.06 -20.12
C GLY A 349 1.12 20.74 -18.76
N GLY A 350 1.37 19.99 -17.68
CA GLY A 350 1.57 20.51 -16.33
C GLY A 350 0.27 20.84 -15.58
N ALA A 351 -0.88 20.37 -16.08
CA ALA A 351 -2.18 20.60 -15.45
C ALA A 351 -2.25 19.90 -14.08
N ALA A 352 -2.72 20.62 -13.05
CA ALA A 352 -2.94 20.03 -11.73
C ALA A 352 -4.10 19.02 -11.80
N CYS A 353 -3.81 17.79 -11.41
CA CYS A 353 -4.76 16.70 -11.38
C CYS A 353 -4.81 16.09 -9.98
N HIS A 354 -5.96 15.52 -9.66
CA HIS A 354 -6.11 14.62 -8.53
C HIS A 354 -6.31 13.21 -9.05
N GLY A 355 -5.97 12.24 -8.22
CA GLY A 355 -6.21 10.85 -8.53
C GLY A 355 -6.54 10.01 -7.29
N LYS A 356 -7.34 8.98 -7.53
CA LYS A 356 -7.65 7.92 -6.56
C LYS A 356 -7.13 6.60 -7.09
N PHE A 357 -6.35 5.89 -6.29
CA PHE A 357 -5.58 4.73 -6.72
C PHE A 357 -5.71 3.58 -5.73
N THR A 358 -5.69 2.33 -6.21
CA THR A 358 -5.61 1.15 -5.33
C THR A 358 -4.49 0.23 -5.75
N ALA A 359 -3.84 -0.42 -4.78
CA ALA A 359 -2.85 -1.46 -5.03
C ALA A 359 -2.79 -2.45 -3.87
N SER A 360 -2.45 -3.71 -4.17
CA SER A 360 -2.28 -4.79 -3.19
C SER A 360 -0.95 -5.51 -3.44
N ILE A 361 0.02 -5.42 -2.53
CA ILE A 361 1.37 -5.99 -2.75
C ILE A 361 1.34 -7.49 -2.53
N TRP A 362 1.72 -8.28 -3.53
CA TRP A 362 1.72 -9.73 -3.41
C TRP A 362 2.79 -10.23 -2.42
N SER A 363 2.40 -11.13 -1.53
CA SER A 363 3.32 -11.83 -0.62
C SER A 363 3.99 -12.99 -1.35
N THR A 364 5.26 -12.81 -1.71
CA THR A 364 6.09 -13.83 -2.35
C THR A 364 7.09 -14.43 -1.37
N GLN A 365 7.34 -15.74 -1.48
CA GLN A 365 8.40 -16.41 -0.71
C GLN A 365 9.76 -15.78 -1.03
N GLY A 366 10.62 -15.64 -0.02
CA GLY A 366 11.94 -15.03 -0.22
C GLY A 366 12.95 -15.98 -0.86
N TYR A 367 13.87 -15.42 -1.64
CA TYR A 367 15.06 -16.10 -2.16
C TYR A 367 16.29 -15.26 -1.82
N TYR A 368 17.04 -15.65 -0.80
CA TYR A 368 18.08 -14.79 -0.23
C TYR A 368 19.47 -15.07 -0.81
N ILE A 369 20.17 -14.00 -1.21
CA ILE A 369 21.61 -14.03 -1.53
C ILE A 369 22.28 -12.96 -0.66
N GLY A 370 23.14 -13.39 0.26
CA GLY A 370 23.82 -12.46 1.19
C GLY A 370 22.82 -11.59 1.96
N ASN A 371 21.77 -12.22 2.52
CA ASN A 371 20.67 -11.59 3.27
C ASN A 371 19.78 -10.61 2.49
N VAL A 372 20.03 -10.41 1.21
CA VAL A 372 19.13 -9.67 0.32
C VAL A 372 18.11 -10.63 -0.29
N ASP A 373 16.82 -10.37 -0.10
CA ASP A 373 15.76 -11.09 -0.81
C ASP A 373 15.74 -10.69 -2.28
N MET A 374 16.19 -11.61 -3.12
CA MET A 374 16.30 -11.48 -4.57
C MET A 374 15.02 -11.90 -5.30
N MET A 375 14.03 -12.49 -4.60
CA MET A 375 12.78 -12.90 -5.25
C MET A 375 11.99 -11.66 -5.70
N PRO A 376 11.66 -11.53 -7.00
CA PRO A 376 10.76 -10.49 -7.47
C PRO A 376 9.37 -10.60 -6.85
N THR A 377 8.66 -9.48 -6.78
CA THR A 377 7.27 -9.43 -6.36
C THR A 377 6.39 -8.74 -7.42
N ALA A 378 5.11 -8.57 -7.12
CA ALA A 378 4.12 -7.91 -7.96
C ALA A 378 3.15 -7.07 -7.13
N ALA A 379 2.53 -6.09 -7.77
CA ALA A 379 1.36 -5.40 -7.24
C ALA A 379 0.11 -5.93 -7.96
N LEU A 380 -0.88 -6.35 -7.20
CA LEU A 380 -2.16 -6.86 -7.67
C LEU A 380 -3.21 -5.77 -7.64
N ASN A 381 -4.17 -5.85 -8.56
CA ASN A 381 -5.30 -4.93 -8.63
C ASN A 381 -4.84 -3.46 -8.54
N VAL A 382 -3.90 -3.10 -9.39
CA VAL A 382 -3.43 -1.72 -9.45
C VAL A 382 -4.43 -0.94 -10.28
N THR A 383 -5.17 -0.04 -9.65
CA THR A 383 -6.16 0.81 -10.33
C THR A 383 -5.87 2.28 -10.13
N GLY A 384 -6.38 3.10 -11.05
CA GLY A 384 -6.37 4.54 -10.86
C GLY A 384 -7.46 5.23 -11.65
N VAL A 385 -7.95 6.32 -11.05
CA VAL A 385 -8.84 7.31 -11.64
C VAL A 385 -8.14 8.65 -11.53
N ILE A 386 -7.94 9.34 -12.65
CA ILE A 386 -7.26 10.63 -12.73
C ILE A 386 -8.19 11.61 -13.45
N ALA A 387 -8.32 12.81 -12.89
CA ALA A 387 -9.03 13.92 -13.51
C ALA A 387 -8.38 15.26 -13.12
N PRO A 388 -8.63 16.36 -13.86
CA PRO A 388 -8.26 17.69 -13.42
C PRO A 388 -8.73 17.97 -12.00
N GLN A 389 -7.90 18.64 -11.21
CA GLN A 389 -8.17 18.89 -9.78
C GLN A 389 -9.54 19.55 -9.53
N THR A 390 -9.97 20.44 -10.41
CA THR A 390 -11.25 21.16 -10.31
C THR A 390 -12.46 20.28 -10.57
N ASP A 391 -12.30 19.22 -11.37
CA ASP A 391 -13.39 18.36 -11.83
C ASP A 391 -13.45 17.04 -11.05
N PHE A 392 -12.35 16.68 -10.38
CA PHE A 392 -12.13 15.37 -9.78
C PHE A 392 -13.30 14.90 -8.92
N MET A 393 -13.75 15.69 -7.94
CA MET A 393 -14.84 15.30 -7.04
C MET A 393 -16.17 15.06 -7.76
N ALA A 394 -16.41 15.70 -8.92
CA ALA A 394 -17.63 15.52 -9.69
C ALA A 394 -17.60 14.25 -10.55
N VAL A 395 -16.41 13.78 -10.94
CA VAL A 395 -16.24 12.67 -11.90
C VAL A 395 -15.68 11.40 -11.28
N GLU A 396 -15.08 11.48 -10.09
CA GLU A 396 -14.38 10.37 -9.44
C GLU A 396 -15.29 9.14 -9.28
N GLY A 397 -16.54 9.33 -8.84
CA GLY A 397 -17.48 8.22 -8.62
C GLY A 397 -17.83 7.46 -9.91
N ILE A 398 -18.20 8.20 -10.97
CA ILE A 398 -18.58 7.60 -12.27
C ILE A 398 -17.38 6.95 -12.97
N LEU A 399 -16.18 7.51 -12.82
CA LEU A 399 -14.95 6.94 -13.35
C LEU A 399 -14.46 5.73 -12.54
N THR A 400 -14.65 5.71 -11.23
CA THR A 400 -14.42 4.51 -10.41
C THR A 400 -15.36 3.39 -10.83
N GLN A 401 -16.65 3.69 -11.04
CA GLN A 401 -17.60 2.71 -11.56
C GLN A 401 -17.16 2.16 -12.92
N ALA A 402 -16.63 3.01 -13.82
CA ALA A 402 -16.08 2.59 -15.09
C ALA A 402 -14.93 1.57 -14.90
N VAL A 403 -13.95 1.86 -14.05
CA VAL A 403 -12.83 0.94 -13.76
C VAL A 403 -13.31 -0.43 -13.30
N PHE A 404 -14.20 -0.44 -12.31
CA PHE A 404 -14.64 -1.67 -11.65
C PHE A 404 -15.76 -2.42 -12.39
N SER A 405 -16.31 -1.85 -13.45
CA SER A 405 -17.23 -2.56 -14.35
C SER A 405 -16.56 -3.62 -15.24
N LEU A 406 -15.22 -3.73 -15.17
CA LEU A 406 -14.46 -4.77 -15.85
C LEU A 406 -14.98 -6.15 -15.45
N THR A 407 -15.46 -6.89 -16.43
CA THR A 407 -15.93 -8.26 -16.28
C THR A 407 -15.32 -9.14 -17.35
N PHE A 408 -14.90 -10.35 -16.97
CA PHE A 408 -14.47 -11.37 -17.91
C PHE A 408 -15.61 -12.35 -18.23
N THR A 409 -15.57 -12.93 -19.42
CA THR A 409 -16.42 -14.07 -19.75
C THR A 409 -16.11 -15.25 -18.84
N VAL A 410 -17.13 -16.06 -18.54
CA VAL A 410 -17.00 -17.27 -17.70
C VAL A 410 -15.93 -18.22 -18.25
N GLU A 411 -15.86 -18.37 -19.58
CA GLU A 411 -14.87 -19.23 -20.22
C GLU A 411 -13.44 -18.72 -20.04
N TYR A 412 -13.22 -17.41 -20.17
CA TYR A 412 -11.92 -16.82 -19.93
C TYR A 412 -11.48 -16.95 -18.46
N ALA A 413 -12.39 -16.69 -17.51
CA ALA A 413 -12.12 -16.87 -16.08
C ALA A 413 -11.77 -18.33 -15.72
N ARG A 414 -12.45 -19.28 -16.37
CA ARG A 414 -12.16 -20.73 -16.23
C ARG A 414 -10.79 -21.08 -16.76
N GLN A 415 -10.41 -20.56 -17.94
CA GLN A 415 -9.08 -20.76 -18.52
C GLN A 415 -7.99 -20.12 -17.66
N ALA A 416 -8.21 -18.90 -17.15
CA ALA A 416 -7.29 -18.24 -16.22
C ALA A 416 -7.05 -19.08 -14.96
N SER A 417 -8.12 -19.65 -14.39
CA SER A 417 -8.03 -20.50 -13.20
C SER A 417 -7.29 -21.81 -13.48
N ALA A 418 -7.42 -22.38 -14.69
CA ALA A 418 -6.61 -23.52 -15.11
C ALA A 418 -5.14 -23.13 -15.22
N HIS A 419 -4.84 -22.01 -15.89
CA HIS A 419 -3.50 -21.47 -16.04
C HIS A 419 -2.83 -21.21 -14.68
N ILE A 420 -3.50 -20.51 -13.76
CA ILE A 420 -3.02 -20.22 -12.40
C ILE A 420 -2.63 -21.50 -11.64
N ARG A 421 -3.45 -22.56 -11.73
CA ARG A 421 -3.15 -23.85 -11.09
C ARG A 421 -1.95 -24.56 -11.70
N GLU A 422 -1.68 -24.34 -12.98
CA GLU A 422 -0.55 -24.91 -13.70
C GLU A 422 0.75 -24.11 -13.51
N THR A 423 0.66 -22.78 -13.39
CA THR A 423 1.82 -21.87 -13.34
C THR A 423 2.18 -21.34 -11.95
N GLY A 424 1.29 -21.44 -10.96
CA GLY A 424 1.55 -20.96 -9.59
C GLY A 424 1.58 -19.43 -9.45
N GLU A 425 1.03 -18.69 -10.41
CA GLU A 425 0.94 -17.22 -10.38
C GLU A 425 -0.08 -16.68 -9.37
N ALA A 426 0.12 -15.44 -8.91
CA ALA A 426 -0.86 -14.74 -8.08
C ALA A 426 -2.09 -14.24 -8.86
N ALA A 427 -3.24 -14.57 -8.25
CA ALA A 427 -4.55 -13.90 -8.26
C ALA A 427 -5.37 -13.79 -9.57
N LEU A 428 -6.32 -14.73 -9.67
CA LEU A 428 -7.77 -14.60 -9.85
C LEU A 428 -8.32 -13.57 -10.86
N ALA A 429 -8.66 -14.09 -12.05
CA ALA A 429 -9.69 -13.52 -12.91
C ALA A 429 -11.10 -13.78 -12.35
N ASP A 430 -11.37 -13.37 -11.11
CA ASP A 430 -12.68 -13.50 -10.46
C ASP A 430 -13.42 -12.15 -10.47
N ASN A 431 -14.59 -12.13 -11.09
CA ASN A 431 -15.44 -10.94 -11.15
C ASN A 431 -16.03 -10.60 -9.76
N ALA A 432 -16.29 -11.60 -8.91
CA ALA A 432 -16.83 -11.37 -7.56
C ALA A 432 -15.80 -10.68 -6.65
N ALA A 433 -14.52 -11.07 -6.77
CA ALA A 433 -13.44 -10.39 -6.05
C ALA A 433 -13.31 -8.92 -6.46
N LYS A 434 -13.44 -8.61 -7.76
CA LYS A 434 -13.44 -7.22 -8.27
C LYS A 434 -14.57 -6.38 -7.69
N GLN A 435 -15.77 -6.95 -7.61
CA GLN A 435 -16.90 -6.26 -6.98
C GLN A 435 -16.64 -6.00 -5.50
N ALA A 436 -16.12 -6.97 -4.75
CA ALA A 436 -15.79 -6.78 -3.34
C ALA A 436 -14.71 -5.70 -3.11
N ILE A 437 -13.74 -5.59 -4.03
CA ILE A 437 -12.73 -4.52 -4.00
C ILE A 437 -13.38 -3.16 -4.28
N TYR A 438 -14.28 -3.09 -5.26
CA TYR A 438 -15.04 -1.86 -5.55
C TYR A 438 -15.81 -1.41 -4.31
N ASP A 439 -16.56 -2.32 -3.69
CA ASP A 439 -17.38 -2.02 -2.51
C ASP A 439 -16.47 -1.50 -1.37
N ALA A 440 -15.35 -2.18 -1.09
CA ALA A 440 -14.40 -1.75 -0.07
C ALA A 440 -13.75 -0.38 -0.36
N ALA A 441 -13.34 -0.14 -1.62
CA ALA A 441 -12.74 1.13 -2.02
C ALA A 441 -13.76 2.28 -2.06
N HIS A 442 -15.01 1.97 -2.41
CA HIS A 442 -16.11 2.94 -2.39
C HIS A 442 -16.46 3.32 -0.95
N ASP A 443 -16.64 2.34 -0.06
CA ASP A 443 -16.96 2.58 1.35
C ASP A 443 -15.87 3.40 2.06
N ALA A 444 -14.59 3.07 1.83
CA ALA A 444 -13.46 3.81 2.40
C ALA A 444 -13.43 5.28 1.90
N TRP A 445 -13.70 5.49 0.61
CA TRP A 445 -13.75 6.81 0.02
C TRP A 445 -14.96 7.63 0.51
N ASP A 446 -16.13 7.00 0.58
CA ASP A 446 -17.36 7.61 1.06
C ASP A 446 -17.26 8.06 2.52
N ALA A 447 -16.52 7.31 3.35
CA ALA A 447 -16.20 7.73 4.71
C ALA A 447 -15.31 8.98 4.73
N TYR A 448 -14.23 8.96 3.94
CA TYR A 448 -13.28 10.08 3.85
C TYR A 448 -13.92 11.40 3.41
N ILE A 449 -14.81 11.38 2.42
CA ILE A 449 -15.44 12.61 1.89
C ILE A 449 -16.54 13.19 2.80
N ARG A 450 -17.02 12.43 3.79
CA ARG A 450 -18.09 12.85 4.71
C ARG A 450 -17.56 13.41 6.03
N ASP A 451 -16.31 13.09 6.36
CA ASP A 451 -15.55 13.66 7.48
C ASP A 451 -14.94 15.02 7.09
#